data_AF-A0A8T0K4R5-F1
#
_entry.id   AF-A0A8T0K4R5-F1
#
_cell.length_a   1.000
_cell.length_b   1.000
_cell.length_c   1.000
_cell.angle_alpha   90.00
_cell.angle_beta   90.00
_cell.angle_gamma   90.00
#
_symmetry.space_group_name_H-M   'P 1'
#
loop_
_entity.id
_entity.type
_entity.pdbx_description
1 polymer ?
#
loop_
_entity_poly.entity_id
_entity_poly.type
_entity_poly.pdbx_seq_one_letter_code
_entity_poly.pdbx_strand_id
1 'polypeptide(L)'
;MGFIMEFTENLELKLVEDPKERDRRFREHVYRVKDRCEKTKEMWSYRMQPYGFWTFERHNSQLTWDAQISQVPGRRDPYDDLIQHYSAPPK
;
A
#
# COMPACT_ATOMS: atom_id res chain seq x y z
N MET A 1 -27.12 -57.65 14.00
CA MET A 1 -26.70 -56.23 13.95
C MET A 1 -25.61 -55.95 12.91
N GLY A 2 -24.80 -56.93 12.45
CA GLY A 2 -23.68 -56.68 11.50
C GLY A 2 -24.10 -56.20 10.10
N PHE A 3 -25.17 -56.75 9.53
CA PHE A 3 -25.59 -56.41 8.16
C PHE A 3 -26.00 -54.94 7.97
N ILE A 4 -26.65 -54.33 8.97
CA ILE A 4 -27.06 -52.93 8.90
C ILE A 4 -25.82 -52.02 8.97
N MET A 5 -24.86 -52.34 9.85
CA MET A 5 -23.62 -51.59 10.02
C MET A 5 -22.74 -51.63 8.76
N GLU A 6 -22.54 -52.82 8.18
CA GLU A 6 -21.77 -52.99 6.94
C GLU A 6 -22.43 -52.30 5.75
N PHE A 7 -23.77 -52.28 5.70
CA PHE A 7 -24.50 -51.56 4.67
C PHE A 7 -24.37 -50.04 4.82
N THR A 8 -24.48 -49.52 6.04
CA THR A 8 -24.30 -48.09 6.32
C THR A 8 -22.88 -47.61 6.03
N GLU A 9 -21.85 -48.38 6.38
CA GLU A 9 -20.45 -48.04 6.07
C GLU A 9 -20.21 -47.96 4.55
N ASN A 10 -20.73 -48.92 3.78
CA ASN A 10 -20.62 -48.92 2.32
C ASN A 10 -21.45 -47.82 1.64
N LEU A 11 -22.57 -47.41 2.27
CA LEU A 11 -23.38 -46.28 1.80
C LEU A 11 -22.66 -44.96 2.05
N GLU A 12 -22.06 -44.80 3.24
CA GLU A 12 -21.26 -43.63 3.61
C GLU A 12 -20.05 -43.46 2.69
N LEU A 13 -19.32 -44.54 2.41
CA LEU A 13 -18.18 -44.54 1.47
C LEU A 13 -18.55 -44.07 0.06
N LYS A 14 -19.79 -44.33 -0.39
CA LYS A 14 -20.31 -43.85 -1.69
C LYS A 14 -20.89 -42.44 -1.63
N LEU A 15 -21.23 -41.95 -0.44
CA LEU A 15 -21.69 -40.59 -0.18
C LEU A 15 -20.53 -39.61 0.03
N VAL A 16 -19.32 -40.10 0.32
CA VAL A 16 -18.10 -39.26 0.30
C VAL A 16 -17.89 -38.71 -1.10
N GLU A 17 -17.68 -37.40 -1.17
CA GLU A 17 -17.44 -36.68 -2.42
C GLU A 17 -16.21 -37.26 -3.14
N ASP A 18 -16.33 -37.51 -4.46
CA ASP A 18 -15.23 -38.04 -5.27
C ASP A 18 -14.00 -37.12 -5.12
N PRO A 19 -12.83 -37.65 -4.69
CA PRO A 19 -11.61 -36.86 -4.53
C PRO A 19 -11.25 -36.01 -5.76
N LYS A 20 -11.55 -36.49 -6.97
CA LYS A 20 -11.30 -35.78 -8.22
C LYS A 20 -12.23 -34.58 -8.40
N GLU A 21 -13.50 -34.73 -8.03
CA GLU A 21 -14.46 -33.61 -8.11
C GLU A 21 -14.15 -32.54 -7.07
N ARG A 22 -13.77 -32.94 -5.85
CA ARG A 22 -13.33 -32.02 -4.81
C ARG A 22 -12.10 -31.21 -5.25
N ASP A 23 -11.09 -31.89 -5.80
CA ASP A 23 -9.88 -31.23 -6.32
C ASP A 23 -10.21 -30.28 -7.49
N ARG A 24 -11.15 -30.65 -8.38
CA ARG A 24 -11.62 -29.77 -9.44
C ARG A 24 -12.26 -28.50 -8.88
N ARG A 25 -13.20 -28.64 -7.94
CA ARG A 25 -13.88 -27.50 -7.29
C ARG A 25 -12.91 -26.59 -6.55
N PHE A 26 -11.91 -27.16 -5.89
CA PHE A 26 -10.88 -26.38 -5.20
C PHE A 26 -10.03 -25.58 -6.20
N ARG A 27 -9.62 -26.18 -7.32
CA ARG A 27 -8.88 -25.47 -8.38
C ARG A 27 -9.70 -24.33 -8.99
N GLU A 28 -10.98 -24.58 -9.28
CA GLU A 28 -11.91 -23.55 -9.77
C GLU A 28 -12.01 -22.38 -8.78
N HIS A 29 -12.11 -22.67 -7.48
CA HIS A 29 -12.10 -21.64 -6.45
C HIS A 29 -10.82 -20.81 -6.45
N VAL A 30 -9.65 -21.46 -6.51
CA VAL A 30 -8.35 -20.78 -6.52
C VAL A 30 -8.22 -19.88 -7.75
N TYR A 31 -8.62 -20.36 -8.93
CA TYR A 31 -8.58 -19.53 -10.14
C TYR A 31 -9.52 -18.32 -10.05
N ARG A 32 -10.74 -18.51 -9.54
CA ARG A 32 -11.67 -17.39 -9.33
C ARG A 32 -11.12 -16.33 -8.37
N VAL A 33 -10.45 -16.75 -7.29
CA VAL A 33 -9.80 -15.83 -6.35
C VAL A 33 -8.64 -15.08 -7.02
N LYS A 34 -7.84 -15.78 -7.84
CA LYS A 34 -6.76 -15.17 -8.61
C LYS A 34 -7.28 -14.07 -9.54
N ASP A 35 -8.35 -14.35 -10.29
CA ASP A 35 -8.94 -13.41 -11.25
C ASP A 35 -9.53 -12.19 -10.54
N ARG A 36 -10.15 -12.37 -9.37
CA ARG A 36 -10.65 -11.26 -8.54
C ARG A 36 -9.54 -10.28 -8.14
N CYS A 37 -8.31 -10.77 -7.98
CA CYS A 37 -7.16 -9.97 -7.56
C CYS A 37 -6.41 -9.29 -8.71
N GLU A 38 -6.81 -9.50 -9.97
CA GLU A 38 -6.10 -8.96 -11.14
C GLU A 38 -6.07 -7.43 -11.14
N LYS A 39 -7.23 -6.79 -10.90
CA LYS A 39 -7.33 -5.32 -10.77
C LYS A 39 -6.48 -4.79 -9.61
N THR A 40 -6.42 -5.51 -8.49
CA THR A 40 -5.57 -5.11 -7.36
C THR A 40 -4.10 -5.17 -7.72
N LYS A 41 -3.67 -6.24 -8.43
CA LYS A 41 -2.28 -6.37 -8.91
C LYS A 41 -1.93 -5.28 -9.91
N GLU A 42 -2.84 -4.92 -10.80
CA GLU A 42 -2.65 -3.79 -11.72
C GLU A 42 -2.44 -2.49 -10.93
N MET A 43 -3.28 -2.21 -9.93
CA MET A 43 -3.09 -1.02 -9.08
C MET A 43 -1.76 -1.03 -8.31
N TRP A 44 -1.32 -2.20 -7.85
CA TRP A 44 -0.04 -2.37 -7.15
C TRP A 44 1.17 -2.26 -8.08
N SER A 45 0.99 -2.49 -9.39
CA SER A 45 2.05 -2.31 -10.37
C SER A 45 2.42 -0.84 -10.57
N TYR A 46 1.50 0.08 -10.24
CA TYR A 46 1.82 1.50 -10.23
C TYR A 46 2.82 1.80 -9.10
N ARG A 47 3.84 2.61 -9.42
CA ARG A 47 4.81 3.08 -8.43
C ARG A 47 4.06 3.83 -7.32
N MET A 48 4.40 3.55 -6.05
CA MET A 48 3.84 4.20 -4.84
C MET A 48 3.85 5.74 -4.90
N GLN A 49 4.70 6.30 -5.76
CA GLN A 49 4.75 7.71 -6.11
C GLN A 49 4.32 7.86 -7.57
N PRO A 50 3.03 8.14 -7.86
CA PRO A 50 2.62 8.50 -9.20
C PRO A 50 3.39 9.75 -9.66
N TYR A 51 3.87 9.70 -10.91
CA TYR A 51 4.60 10.79 -11.55
C TYR A 51 3.75 12.06 -11.53
N GLY A 52 4.26 13.17 -10.98
CA GLY A 52 3.62 14.50 -11.03
C GLY A 52 3.45 15.23 -9.69
N PHE A 53 3.30 14.56 -8.55
CA PHE A 53 3.22 15.29 -7.26
C PHE A 53 4.62 15.50 -6.64
N TRP A 54 5.39 14.42 -6.48
CA TRP A 54 6.74 14.47 -5.89
C TRP A 54 7.85 14.81 -6.88
N THR A 55 7.60 14.67 -8.19
CA THR A 55 8.59 14.87 -9.25
C THR A 55 8.51 16.25 -9.90
N PHE A 56 7.48 17.04 -9.60
CA PHE A 56 7.29 18.34 -10.23
C PHE A 56 7.84 19.44 -9.32
N GLU A 57 8.83 20.18 -9.80
CA GLU A 57 9.48 21.24 -9.04
C GLU A 57 8.51 22.32 -8.56
N ARG A 58 7.39 22.55 -9.24
CA ARG A 58 6.36 23.51 -8.81
C ARG A 58 5.75 23.19 -7.43
N HIS A 59 5.64 21.90 -7.07
CA HIS A 59 5.13 21.49 -5.76
C HIS A 59 6.24 21.44 -4.70
N ASN A 60 7.51 21.27 -5.13
CA ASN A 60 8.69 21.34 -4.26
C ASN A 60 9.25 22.77 -4.11
N SER A 61 8.80 23.74 -4.91
CA SER A 61 9.34 25.11 -4.90
C SER A 61 9.03 25.83 -3.58
N GLN A 62 7.92 25.47 -2.92
CA GLN A 62 7.62 25.94 -1.57
C GLN A 62 8.59 25.38 -0.53
N LEU A 63 9.02 24.12 -0.64
CA LEU A 63 9.98 23.51 0.29
C LEU A 63 11.37 24.18 0.18
N THR A 64 11.78 24.58 -1.04
CA THR A 64 13.01 25.35 -1.22
C THR A 64 12.91 26.76 -0.66
N TRP A 65 11.73 27.40 -0.72
CA TRP A 65 11.52 28.72 -0.13
C TRP A 65 11.34 28.67 1.40
N ASP A 66 10.79 27.58 1.95
CA ASP A 66 10.64 27.37 3.40
C ASP A 66 11.98 27.38 4.13
N ALA A 67 13.04 26.85 3.50
CA ALA A 67 14.39 26.89 4.07
C ALA A 67 14.98 28.32 4.15
N GLN A 68 14.45 29.27 3.37
CA GLN A 68 14.91 30.67 3.33
C GLN A 68 14.12 31.59 4.25
N ILE A 69 13.07 31.12 4.94
CA ILE A 69 12.27 31.97 5.82
C ILE A 69 12.90 32.02 7.23
N SER A 70 14.12 32.55 7.32
CA SER A 70 14.74 32.85 8.62
C SER A 70 13.92 33.87 9.42
N GLN A 71 12.99 34.58 8.78
CA GLN A 71 12.19 35.64 9.41
C GLN A 71 10.82 35.17 9.94
N VAL A 72 10.50 33.87 9.90
CA VAL A 72 9.23 33.35 10.46
C VAL A 72 9.28 33.29 11.99
N PRO A 73 8.19 33.66 12.69
CA PRO A 73 8.08 33.54 14.14
C PRO A 73 8.44 32.11 14.61
N GLY A 74 9.44 32.00 15.48
CA GLY A 74 9.91 30.71 16.03
C GLY A 74 11.06 30.03 15.27
N ARG A 75 11.45 30.52 14.10
CA ARG A 75 12.65 30.06 13.35
C ARG A 75 13.74 31.13 13.23
N ARG A 76 13.45 32.35 13.68
CA ARG A 76 14.38 33.49 13.65
C ARG A 76 15.54 33.26 14.61
N ASP A 77 16.76 33.31 14.06
CA ASP A 77 17.96 33.35 14.85
C ASP A 77 18.01 34.69 15.61
N PRO A 78 18.11 34.70 16.95
CA PRO A 78 18.21 35.94 17.72
C PRO A 78 19.41 36.83 17.33
N TYR A 79 20.41 36.30 16.62
CA TYR A 79 21.58 37.07 16.19
C TYR A 79 21.44 37.70 14.80
N ASP A 80 20.44 37.34 13.99
CA ASP A 80 20.25 37.86 12.62
C ASP A 80 20.10 39.41 12.63
N ASP A 81 19.39 39.96 13.61
CA ASP A 81 19.15 41.41 13.71
C ASP A 81 20.41 42.18 14.11
N LEU A 82 21.26 41.58 14.93
CA LEU A 82 22.51 42.19 15.37
C LEU A 82 23.51 42.28 14.22
N ILE A 83 23.61 41.23 13.39
CA ILE A 83 24.51 41.19 12.23
C ILE A 83 24.13 42.30 11.22
N GLN A 84 22.83 42.54 11.03
CA GLN A 84 22.36 43.58 10.11
C GLN A 84 22.80 44.98 10.54
N HIS A 85 22.82 45.27 11.85
CA HIS A 85 23.28 46.56 12.38
C HIS A 85 24.77 46.84 12.20
N TYR A 86 25.63 45.82 12.18
CA TYR A 86 27.09 46.00 12.01
C TYR A 86 27.54 46.01 10.54
N SER A 87 26.71 45.48 9.64
CA SER A 87 27.03 45.36 8.21
C SER A 87 26.75 46.62 7.38
N ALA A 88 26.07 47.63 7.92
CA ALA A 88 25.87 48.90 7.23
C ALA A 88 27.10 49.81 7.39
N PRO A 89 27.75 50.27 6.30
CA PRO A 89 28.82 51.25 6.42
C PRO A 89 28.26 52.57 6.97
N PRO A 90 28.99 53.26 7.88
CA PRO A 90 28.55 54.53 8.43
C PRO A 90 28.41 55.57 7.30
N LYS A 91 27.31 56.33 7.33
CA LYS A 91 27.10 57.50 6.47
C LYS A 91 28.07 58.62 6.82
#